data_AF-A0A5P3AE20-F1
#
_entry.id   AF-A0A5P3AE20-F1
#
_cell.length_a   1.000
_cell.length_b   1.000
_cell.length_c   1.000
_cell.angle_alpha   90.00
_cell.angle_beta   90.00
_cell.angle_gamma   90.00
#
_symmetry.space_group_name_H-M   'P 1'
#
loop_
_entity.id
_entity.type
_entity.pdbx_description
1 polymer ?
#
loop_
_entity_poly.entity_id
_entity_poly.type
_entity_poly.pdbx_seq_one_letter_code
_entity_poly.pdbx_strand_id
1 'polypeptide(L)' 'MWTREKKRNWMGVIGGAGVVAVLAGVFGLVPLSVALFAGIAIWIMGATVINLLAG' A
#
# COMPACT_ATOMS: atom_id res chain seq x y z
N MET A 1 -2.30 -22.38 3.28
CA MET A 1 -2.76 -21.62 4.47
C MET A 1 -1.87 -20.41 4.66
N TRP A 2 -2.43 -19.21 4.58
CA TRP A 2 -1.70 -18.00 4.86
C TRP A 2 -1.56 -17.84 6.38
N THR A 3 -0.33 -17.89 6.90
CA THR A 3 -0.09 -17.70 8.33
C THR A 3 -0.35 -16.24 8.71
N ARG A 4 -0.82 -16.00 9.95
CA ARG A 4 -1.07 -14.63 10.47
C ARG A 4 0.15 -13.72 10.32
N GLU A 5 1.35 -14.30 10.44
CA GLU A 5 2.62 -13.61 10.30
C GLU A 5 2.89 -13.18 8.85
N LYS A 6 2.59 -14.05 7.88
CA LYS A 6 2.66 -13.74 6.45
C LYS A 6 1.68 -12.63 6.08
N LYS A 7 0.44 -12.69 6.58
CA LYS A 7 -0.56 -11.62 6.42
C LYS A 7 -0.05 -10.27 6.92
N ARG A 8 0.49 -10.24 8.14
CA ARG A 8 1.03 -9.02 8.76
C ARG A 8 2.20 -8.44 7.94
N ASN A 9 3.12 -9.27 7.48
CA ASN A 9 4.25 -8.83 6.67
C ASN A 9 3.79 -8.22 5.35
N TRP A 10 2.86 -8.87 4.64
CA TRP A 10 2.34 -8.35 3.38
C TRP A 10 1.54 -7.05 3.56
N MET A 11 0.77 -6.91 4.64
CA MET A 11 0.10 -5.64 4.97
C MET A 11 1.10 -4.52 5.24
N GLY A 12 2.21 -4.83 5.91
CA GLY A 12 3.32 -3.90 6.12
C GLY A 12 3.97 -3.43 4.81
N VAL A 13 4.16 -4.35 3.85
CA VAL A 13 4.72 -4.03 2.52
C VAL A 13 3.81 -3.07 1.75
N ILE A 14 2.49 -3.28 1.76
CA ILE A 14 1.55 -2.37 1.10
C ILE A 14 1.50 -1.01 1.79
N GLY A 15 1.50 -0.98 3.12
CA GLY A 15 1.59 0.26 3.88
C GLY A 15 2.86 1.04 3.52
N GLY A 16 4.02 0.35 3.46
CA GLY A 16 5.29 0.93 3.02
C GLY A 16 5.24 1.47 1.59
N ALA A 17 4.68 0.71 0.64
CA ALA A 17 4.52 1.14 -0.75
C ALA A 17 3.62 2.39 -0.87
N GLY A 18 2.55 2.48 -0.08
CA GLY A 18 1.71 3.67 -0.01
C GLY A 18 2.47 4.90 0.52
N VAL A 19 3.29 4.74 1.55
CA VAL A 19 4.15 5.81 2.08
C VAL A 19 5.17 6.26 1.03
N VAL A 20 5.82 5.33 0.32
CA VAL A 20 6.76 5.65 -0.76
C VAL A 20 6.09 6.45 -1.87
N ALA A 21 4.85 6.08 -2.25
CA ALA A 21 4.08 6.82 -3.24
C ALA A 21 3.78 8.27 -2.80
N VAL A 22 3.42 8.47 -1.52
CA VAL A 22 3.20 9.82 -0.97
C VAL A 22 4.50 10.63 -0.93
N LEU A 23 5.61 10.01 -0.50
CA LEU A 23 6.93 10.65 -0.47
C LEU A 23 7.38 11.08 -1.87
N ALA A 24 7.10 10.30 -2.91
CA ALA A 24 7.39 10.70 -4.29
C ALA A 24 6.69 12.02 -4.67
N GLY A 25 5.49 12.27 -4.15
CA GLY A 25 4.80 13.55 -4.29
C GLY A 25 5.45 14.68 -3.50
N VAL A 26 5.91 14.41 -2.28
CA VAL A 26 6.59 15.40 -1.42
C VAL A 26 7.91 15.87 -2.06
N PHE A 27 8.65 14.97 -2.70
CA PHE A 27 9.90 15.30 -3.41
C PHE A 27 9.66 15.85 -4.83
N GLY A 28 8.41 16.05 -5.25
CA GLY A 28 8.08 16.66 -6.54
C GLY A 28 8.26 15.75 -7.76
N LEU A 29 8.41 14.44 -7.57
CA LEU A 29 8.53 13.47 -8.68
C LEU A 29 7.20 13.31 -9.44
N VAL A 30 6.08 13.50 -8.74
CA VAL A 30 4.72 13.49 -9.28
C VAL A 30 3.87 14.55 -8.56
N PRO A 31 2.75 15.02 -9.13
CA PRO A 31 1.84 15.93 -8.43
C PRO A 31 1.38 15.34 -7.10
N LEU A 32 1.34 16.15 -6.04
CA LEU A 32 0.96 15.70 -4.69
C LEU A 32 -0.43 15.04 -4.66
N SER A 33 -1.38 15.54 -5.46
CA SER A 33 -2.71 14.95 -5.60
C SER A 33 -2.66 13.52 -6.15
N VAL A 34 -1.80 13.27 -7.14
CA VAL A 34 -1.59 11.95 -7.74
C VAL A 34 -0.89 11.03 -6.75
N ALA A 35 0.11 11.53 -6.03
CA ALA A 35 0.82 10.77 -4.99
C ALA A 35 -0.10 10.33 -3.84
N LEU A 36 -0.95 11.23 -3.35
CA LEU A 36 -1.92 10.93 -2.29
C LEU A 36 -2.97 9.93 -2.77
N PHE A 37 -3.51 10.15 -3.98
CA PHE A 37 -4.45 9.20 -4.58
C PHE A 37 -3.82 7.82 -4.75
N ALA A 38 -2.61 7.74 -5.31
CA ALA A 38 -1.89 6.49 -5.51
C ALA A 38 -1.58 5.80 -4.17
N GLY A 39 -1.15 6.54 -3.14
CA GLY A 39 -0.90 5.99 -1.82
C GLY A 39 -2.14 5.35 -1.20
N ILE A 40 -3.29 6.03 -1.28
CA ILE A 40 -4.58 5.50 -0.81
C ILE A 40 -5.02 4.30 -1.66
N ALA A 41 -4.88 4.38 -2.98
CA ALA A 41 -5.25 3.30 -3.90
C ALA A 41 -4.41 2.04 -3.65
N ILE A 42 -3.10 2.17 -3.44
CA ILE A 42 -2.19 1.07 -3.07
C ILE A 42 -2.67 0.43 -1.76
N TRP A 43 -3.01 1.24 -0.76
CA TRP A 43 -3.48 0.74 0.53
C TRP A 43 -4.79 -0.04 0.42
N ILE A 44 -5.80 0.51 -0.24
CA ILE A 44 -7.12 -0.13 -0.41
C ILE A 44 -7.01 -1.40 -1.27
N MET A 45 -6.40 -1.31 -2.45
CA MET A 45 -6.27 -2.46 -3.35
C MET A 45 -5.43 -3.55 -2.72
N GLY A 46 -4.29 -3.19 -2.13
CA GLY A 46 -3.41 -4.13 -1.46
C GLY A 46 -4.10 -4.82 -0.28
N ALA A 47 -4.77 -4.07 0.59
CA ALA A 47 -5.50 -4.66 1.72
C ALA A 47 -6.61 -5.60 1.25
N THR A 48 -7.31 -5.24 0.18
CA THR A 48 -8.36 -6.07 -0.43
C THR A 48 -7.78 -7.37 -0.98
N VAL A 49 -6.72 -7.31 -1.78
CA VAL A 49 -6.04 -8.49 -2.35
C VAL A 49 -5.53 -9.41 -1.24
N ILE A 50 -4.89 -8.86 -0.22
CA ILE A 50 -4.43 -9.61 0.95
C ILE A 50 -5.59 -10.30 1.64
N ASN A 51 -6.70 -9.61 1.88
CA ASN A 51 -7.85 -10.22 2.56
C ASN A 51 -8.48 -11.33 1.72
N LEU A 52 -8.53 -11.19 0.40
CA LEU A 52 -9.02 -12.23 -0.51
C LEU A 52 -8.10 -13.46 -0.55
N LEU A 53 -6.79 -13.26 -0.48
CA LEU A 53 -5.80 -14.35 -0.46
C LEU A 53 -5.63 -14.99 0.92
N ALA A 54 -6.02 -14.28 1.98
CA ALA A 54 -5.92 -14.71 3.37
C ALA A 54 -7.18 -15.36 3.93
N GLY A 55 -8.34 -15.10 3.29
CA GLY A 55 -9.62 -15.75 3.59
C GLY A 55 -9.60 -17.21 3.17
#